data_AF-A0A929BTJ5-F1
#
_entry.id   AF-A0A929BTJ5-F1
#
_cell.length_a   1.000
_cell.length_b   1.000
_cell.length_c   1.000
_cell.angle_alpha   90.00
_cell.angle_beta   90.00
_cell.angle_gamma   90.00
#
_symmetry.space_group_name_H-M   'P 1'
#
loop_
_entity.id
_entity.type
_entity.pdbx_description
1 polymer ?
#
loop_
_entity_poly.entity_id
_entity_poly.type
_entity_poly.pdbx_seq_one_letter_code
_entity_poly.pdbx_strand_id
1 'polypeptide(L)'
;PHYANEFEAGFYEETDIASLPDYPEGYLVHNLEHGYVIFWYNCNLLDDNNCSVLKTQIQSVMNAFNSAKLIAFPWESLNVPVAMTSWGQLQEFEVFKEDLAATFVVRNRNRAPEPNAP
;
A
#
# COMPACT_ATOMS: atom_id res chain seq x y z
N PRO A 1 1.42 -21.18 -0.23
CA PRO A 1 2.32 -21.11 -1.41
C PRO A 1 3.33 -19.97 -1.20
N HIS A 2 4.61 -20.15 -1.52
CA HIS A 2 5.60 -19.07 -1.51
C HIS A 2 5.62 -18.47 -2.91
N TYR A 3 5.33 -17.17 -3.05
CA TYR A 3 5.27 -16.52 -4.36
C TYR A 3 6.64 -15.90 -4.63
N ALA A 4 7.40 -16.47 -5.57
CA ALA A 4 8.78 -16.05 -5.83
C ALA A 4 8.90 -14.65 -6.47
N ASN A 5 7.79 -14.07 -6.92
CA ASN A 5 7.77 -12.73 -7.50
C ASN A 5 7.18 -11.75 -6.50
N GLU A 6 7.60 -10.50 -6.58
CA GLU A 6 6.97 -9.37 -5.90
C GLU A 6 6.07 -8.59 -6.87
N PHE A 7 5.13 -7.80 -6.34
CA PHE A 7 4.51 -6.76 -7.17
C PHE A 7 5.44 -5.57 -7.33
N GLU A 8 5.36 -4.95 -8.51
CA GLU A 8 6.05 -3.69 -8.79
C GLU A 8 5.55 -2.60 -7.83
N ALA A 9 6.48 -1.75 -7.39
CA ALA A 9 6.10 -0.53 -6.69
C ALA A 9 5.23 0.34 -7.61
N GLY A 10 4.10 0.84 -7.10
CA GLY A 10 3.15 1.56 -7.94
C GLY A 10 1.80 1.77 -7.29
N PHE A 11 0.95 2.49 -8.01
CA PHE A 11 -0.42 2.73 -7.63
C PHE A 11 -1.33 1.83 -8.47
N TYR A 12 -1.97 0.86 -7.84
CA TYR A 12 -2.92 -0.04 -8.47
C TYR A 12 -4.32 0.51 -8.27
N GLU A 13 -5.11 0.53 -9.34
CA GLU A 13 -6.51 0.93 -9.37
C GLU A 13 -7.43 -0.30 -9.32
N GLU A 14 -8.71 -0.13 -8.97
CA GLU A 14 -9.68 -1.23 -8.90
C GLU A 14 -9.81 -1.95 -10.27
N THR A 15 -9.65 -1.21 -11.36
CA THR A 15 -9.65 -1.76 -12.73
C THR A 15 -8.46 -2.68 -13.01
N ASP A 16 -7.35 -2.52 -12.29
CA ASP A 16 -6.15 -3.31 -12.50
C ASP A 16 -6.28 -4.71 -11.88
N ILE A 17 -7.15 -4.88 -10.88
CA ILE A 17 -7.32 -6.14 -10.13
C ILE A 17 -7.67 -7.32 -11.04
N ALA A 18 -8.49 -7.11 -12.07
CA ALA A 18 -8.88 -8.16 -13.02
C ALA A 18 -7.69 -8.69 -13.87
N SER A 19 -6.59 -7.94 -13.92
CA SER A 19 -5.37 -8.32 -14.66
C SER A 19 -4.27 -8.92 -13.77
N LEU A 20 -4.47 -8.94 -12.45
CA LEU A 20 -3.50 -9.46 -11.50
C LEU A 20 -3.52 -11.00 -11.44
N PRO A 21 -2.41 -11.63 -11.02
CA PRO A 21 -2.38 -13.06 -10.74
C PRO A 21 -3.40 -13.48 -9.68
N ASP A 22 -3.79 -14.76 -9.71
CA ASP A 22 -4.59 -15.35 -8.64
C ASP A 22 -3.90 -15.18 -7.27
N TYR A 23 -4.67 -14.77 -6.26
CA TYR A 23 -4.21 -14.51 -4.89
C TYR A 23 -3.15 -13.38 -4.77
N PRO A 24 -3.48 -12.15 -5.21
CA PRO A 24 -2.55 -11.01 -5.16
C PRO A 24 -2.01 -10.73 -3.75
N GLU A 25 -2.76 -11.05 -2.70
CA GLU A 25 -2.35 -10.90 -1.31
C GLU A 25 -1.07 -11.69 -0.98
N GLY A 26 -0.82 -12.82 -1.64
CA GLY A 26 0.39 -13.61 -1.42
C GLY A 26 1.67 -12.91 -1.89
N TYR A 27 1.58 -12.19 -3.01
CA TYR A 27 2.66 -11.37 -3.55
C TYR A 27 2.90 -10.14 -2.68
N LEU A 28 1.83 -9.51 -2.20
CA LEU A 28 1.91 -8.34 -1.33
C LEU A 28 2.55 -8.67 0.04
N VAL A 29 2.33 -9.87 0.58
CA VAL A 29 3.05 -10.33 1.79
C VAL A 29 4.55 -10.44 1.54
N HIS A 30 4.96 -10.96 0.38
CA HIS A 30 6.37 -11.02 -0.02
C HIS A 30 6.99 -9.63 -0.15
N ASN A 31 6.27 -8.65 -0.73
CA ASN A 31 6.69 -7.24 -0.71
C ASN A 31 6.96 -6.74 0.73
N LEU A 32 6.12 -7.10 1.71
CA LEU A 32 6.35 -6.71 3.11
C LEU A 32 7.62 -7.33 3.69
N GLU A 33 7.95 -8.58 3.35
CA GLU A 33 9.20 -9.25 3.73
C GLU A 33 10.43 -8.52 3.19
N HIS A 34 10.30 -7.91 2.01
CA HIS A 34 11.33 -7.13 1.33
C HIS A 34 11.31 -5.64 1.71
N GLY A 35 10.53 -5.26 2.72
CA GLY A 35 10.57 -3.92 3.31
C GLY A 35 9.74 -2.87 2.58
N TYR A 36 8.75 -3.29 1.81
CA TYR A 36 7.76 -2.38 1.24
C TYR A 36 6.84 -1.82 2.32
N VAL A 37 6.27 -0.66 2.00
CA VAL A 37 5.09 -0.11 2.68
C VAL A 37 3.92 -0.16 1.70
N ILE A 38 2.80 -0.69 2.16
CA ILE A 38 1.59 -0.84 1.35
C ILE A 38 0.50 0.06 1.93
N PHE A 39 -0.09 0.89 1.07
CA PHE A 39 -1.28 1.68 1.31
C PHE A 39 -2.48 0.90 0.77
N TRP A 40 -3.21 0.25 1.67
CA TRP A 40 -4.47 -0.41 1.36
C TRP A 40 -5.57 0.63 1.39
N TYR A 41 -6.30 0.85 0.31
CA TYR A 41 -7.38 1.84 0.28
C TYR A 41 -8.71 1.21 -0.11
N ASN A 42 -9.82 1.77 0.38
CA ASN A 42 -11.15 1.28 0.10
C ASN A 42 -12.09 2.43 -0.28
N CYS A 43 -12.29 2.61 -1.58
CA CYS A 43 -13.19 3.65 -2.08
C CYS A 43 -14.67 3.35 -1.87
N ASN A 44 -15.07 2.11 -1.57
CA ASN A 44 -16.47 1.78 -1.27
C ASN A 44 -16.97 2.41 0.04
N LEU A 45 -16.07 2.94 0.87
CA LEU A 45 -16.37 3.66 2.12
C LEU A 45 -16.47 5.18 1.92
N LEU A 46 -16.21 5.67 0.72
CA LEU A 46 -16.17 7.09 0.37
C LEU A 46 -17.09 7.36 -0.83
N ASP A 47 -17.50 8.62 -1.01
CA ASP A 47 -18.04 9.06 -2.29
C ASP A 47 -16.92 9.26 -3.32
N ASP A 48 -17.28 9.37 -4.61
CA ASP A 48 -16.33 9.49 -5.72
C ASP A 48 -15.33 10.66 -5.54
N ASN A 49 -15.80 11.80 -5.01
CA ASN A 49 -14.96 12.97 -4.80
C ASN A 49 -13.94 12.71 -3.67
N ASN A 50 -14.38 12.15 -2.55
CA ASN A 50 -13.52 11.82 -1.42
C ASN A 50 -12.54 10.69 -1.76
N CYS A 51 -12.97 9.70 -2.54
CA CYS A 51 -12.08 8.67 -3.09
C CYS A 51 -11.00 9.30 -3.99
N SER A 52 -11.37 10.19 -4.92
CA SER A 52 -10.41 10.88 -5.78
C SER A 52 -9.41 11.73 -4.99
N VAL A 53 -9.86 12.39 -3.93
CA VAL A 53 -8.98 13.15 -3.01
C VAL A 53 -8.03 12.20 -2.29
N LEU A 54 -8.53 11.11 -1.70
CA LEU A 54 -7.71 10.11 -1.01
C LEU A 54 -6.61 9.56 -1.93
N LYS A 55 -6.96 9.13 -3.15
CA LYS A 55 -6.00 8.60 -4.13
C LYS A 55 -4.92 9.64 -4.45
N THR A 56 -5.31 10.89 -4.66
CA THR A 56 -4.37 12.00 -4.90
C THR A 56 -3.41 12.21 -3.73
N GLN A 57 -3.90 12.16 -2.50
CA GLN A 57 -3.07 12.32 -1.29
C GLN A 57 -2.12 11.15 -1.08
N ILE A 58 -2.56 9.91 -1.30
CA ILE A 58 -1.70 8.73 -1.25
C ILE A 58 -0.58 8.88 -2.30
N GLN A 59 -0.93 9.23 -3.54
CA GLN A 59 0.03 9.43 -4.62
C GLN A 59 1.04 10.56 -4.30
N SER A 60 0.58 11.66 -3.67
CA SER A 60 1.43 12.75 -3.19
C SER A 60 2.50 12.25 -2.22
N VAL A 61 2.10 11.47 -1.20
CA VAL A 61 3.04 10.85 -0.25
C VAL A 61 4.00 9.92 -0.98
N MET A 62 3.52 9.04 -1.86
CA MET A 62 4.38 8.12 -2.60
C MET A 62 5.43 8.85 -3.45
N ASN A 63 5.01 9.90 -4.17
CA ASN A 63 5.89 10.70 -5.01
C ASN A 63 6.99 11.40 -4.21
N ALA A 64 6.72 11.86 -2.99
CA ALA A 64 7.72 12.45 -2.10
C ALA A 64 8.86 11.47 -1.75
N PHE A 65 8.65 10.18 -1.97
CA PHE A 65 9.60 9.10 -1.74
C PHE A 65 10.03 8.39 -3.04
N ASN A 66 9.79 9.00 -4.20
CA ASN A 66 10.02 8.43 -5.54
C ASN A 66 9.31 7.08 -5.76
N SER A 67 8.22 6.83 -5.03
CA SER A 67 7.49 5.55 -4.99
C SER A 67 8.36 4.33 -4.64
N ALA A 68 9.59 4.54 -4.15
CA ALA A 68 10.54 3.46 -3.92
C ALA A 68 10.03 2.54 -2.80
N LYS A 69 9.74 1.28 -3.17
CA LYS A 69 9.15 0.25 -2.31
C LYS A 69 7.82 0.67 -1.66
N LEU A 70 7.01 1.42 -2.41
CA LEU A 70 5.68 1.84 -2.00
C LEU A 70 4.65 1.28 -2.97
N ILE A 71 3.60 0.67 -2.44
CA ILE A 71 2.46 0.17 -3.22
C ILE A 71 1.20 0.81 -2.68
N ALA A 72 0.33 1.33 -3.54
CA ALA A 72 -1.06 1.58 -3.20
C ALA A 72 -1.93 0.51 -3.85
N PHE A 73 -2.80 -0.13 -3.08
CA PHE A 73 -3.56 -1.29 -3.52
C PHE A 73 -5.02 -1.20 -3.05
N PRO A 74 -6.02 -1.40 -3.94
CA PRO A 74 -7.42 -1.36 -3.54
C PRO A 74 -7.78 -2.62 -2.77
N TRP A 75 -8.42 -2.45 -1.61
CA TRP A 75 -8.81 -3.55 -0.73
C TRP A 75 -10.19 -3.33 -0.13
N GLU A 76 -11.21 -3.86 -0.79
CA GLU A 76 -12.62 -3.63 -0.44
C GLU A 76 -13.03 -4.22 0.92
N SER A 77 -12.24 -5.14 1.48
CA SER A 77 -12.49 -5.75 2.79
C SER A 77 -12.06 -4.89 3.97
N LEU A 78 -11.41 -3.73 3.74
CA LEU A 78 -11.12 -2.78 4.82
C LEU A 78 -12.40 -2.18 5.39
N ASN A 79 -12.39 -1.92 6.70
CA ASN A 79 -13.43 -1.16 7.41
C ASN A 79 -13.06 0.33 7.61
N VAL A 80 -11.89 0.74 7.13
CA VAL A 80 -11.41 2.14 7.12
C VAL A 80 -11.05 2.55 5.68
N PRO A 81 -11.16 3.85 5.33
CA PRO A 81 -10.83 4.31 3.98
C PRO A 81 -9.40 3.98 3.54
N VAL A 82 -8.45 3.97 4.48
CA VAL A 82 -7.07 3.58 4.19
C VAL A 82 -6.39 2.98 5.43
N ALA A 83 -5.62 1.92 5.21
CA ALA A 83 -4.71 1.33 6.18
C ALA A 83 -3.32 1.21 5.55
N MET A 84 -2.28 1.45 6.33
CA MET A 84 -0.90 1.29 5.92
C MET A 84 -0.27 0.12 6.65
N THR A 85 0.43 -0.75 5.92
CA THR A 85 1.20 -1.84 6.51
C THR A 85 2.65 -1.81 6.08
N SER A 86 3.49 -2.30 6.96
CA SER A 86 4.86 -2.76 6.70
C SER A 86 5.09 -4.01 7.54
N TRP A 87 6.25 -4.65 7.46
CA TRP A 87 6.48 -5.88 8.23
C TRP A 87 6.20 -5.71 9.73
N GLY A 88 5.17 -6.40 10.22
CA GLY A 88 4.73 -6.37 11.61
C GLY A 88 4.15 -5.04 12.11
N GLN A 89 3.88 -4.07 11.24
CA GLN A 89 3.28 -2.78 11.61
C GLN A 89 2.00 -2.51 10.81
N LEU A 90 1.02 -1.94 11.49
CA LEU A 90 -0.27 -1.52 10.94
C LEU A 90 -0.60 -0.11 11.45
N GLN A 91 -1.08 0.75 10.57
CA GLN A 91 -1.61 2.07 10.89
C GLN A 91 -2.89 2.31 10.09
N GLU A 92 -4.02 2.39 10.79
CA GLU A 92 -5.33 2.69 10.18
C GLU A 92 -5.62 4.19 10.20
N PHE A 93 -6.43 4.66 9.24
CA PHE A 93 -6.88 6.04 9.14
C PHE A 93 -8.36 6.11 8.74
N GLU A 94 -9.20 6.65 9.62
CA GLU A 94 -10.56 7.09 9.26
C GLU A 94 -10.54 8.38 8.41
N VAL A 95 -9.54 9.23 8.64
CA VAL A 95 -9.24 10.43 7.85
C VAL A 95 -7.76 10.41 7.53
N PHE A 96 -7.41 10.37 6.25
CA PHE A 96 -6.01 10.31 5.83
C PHE A 96 -5.23 11.57 6.24
N LYS A 97 -3.99 11.36 6.71
CA LYS A 97 -3.08 12.41 7.17
C LYS A 97 -1.71 12.17 6.52
N GLU A 98 -1.38 12.99 5.53
CA GLU A 98 -0.16 12.83 4.71
C GLU A 98 1.13 12.88 5.55
N ASP A 99 1.17 13.68 6.61
CA ASP A 99 2.32 13.81 7.52
C ASP A 99 2.54 12.55 8.37
N LEU A 100 1.47 11.96 8.89
CA LEU A 100 1.52 10.69 9.61
C LEU A 100 1.88 9.53 8.67
N ALA A 101 1.33 9.53 7.45
CA ALA A 101 1.66 8.55 6.43
C ALA A 101 3.14 8.64 6.01
N ALA A 102 3.66 9.84 5.77
CA ALA A 102 5.07 10.05 5.47
C ALA A 102 5.97 9.62 6.64
N THR A 103 5.56 9.89 7.89
CA THR A 103 6.27 9.42 9.09
C THR A 103 6.31 7.90 9.16
N PHE A 104 5.22 7.22 8.83
CA PHE A 104 5.16 5.77 8.76
C PHE A 104 6.13 5.21 7.71
N VAL A 105 6.17 5.80 6.50
CA VAL A 105 7.11 5.42 5.44
C VAL A 105 8.57 5.56 5.92
N VAL A 106 8.93 6.70 6.52
CA VAL A 106 10.29 6.95 7.02
C VAL A 106 10.70 5.94 8.08
N ARG A 107 9.79 5.59 9.00
CA ARG A 107 10.10 4.71 10.13
C ARG A 107 10.21 3.25 9.72
N ASN A 108 9.41 2.82 8.73
CA ASN A 108 9.18 1.40 8.51
C ASN A 108 9.68 0.85 7.16
N ARG A 109 9.84 1.69 6.13
CA ARG A 109 10.37 1.20 4.84
C ARG A 109 11.78 0.63 5.06
N ASN A 110 12.06 -0.53 4.44
CA ASN A 110 13.28 -1.33 4.61
C ASN A 110 13.51 -1.86 6.05
N ARG A 111 12.50 -1.81 6.94
CA ARG A 111 12.54 -2.46 8.26
C ARG A 111 11.77 -3.78 8.19
N ALA A 112 12.37 -4.76 7.54
CA ALA A 112 11.80 -6.08 7.33
C ALA A 112 12.88 -7.17 7.45
N PRO A 113 12.51 -8.47 7.40
CA PRO A 113 13.47 -9.58 7.51
C PRO A 113 14.48 -9.60 6.37
N GLU A 114 14.07 -9.30 5.13
CA GLU A 114 14.89 -9.43 3.93
C GLU A 114 14.88 -8.18 3.05
N PRO A 115 15.24 -6.99 3.58
CA PRO A 115 15.01 -5.71 2.90
C PRO A 115 15.86 -5.48 1.65
N ASN A 116 16.82 -6.37 1.36
CA ASN A 116 17.68 -6.33 0.17
C ASN A 116 17.73 -7.68 -0.55
N ALA A 117 16.82 -8.61 -0.24
CA ALA A 117 16.74 -9.85 -1.00
C ALA A 117 16.33 -9.53 -2.45
N PRO A 118 16.97 -10.20 -3.43
CA PRO A 118 16.76 -9.96 -4.86
C PRO A 118 15.38 -10.39 -5.35
#